data_AF-A0A0Q7U460-F1
#
_entry.id   AF-A0A0Q7U460-F1
#
_cell.length_a   1.000
_cell.length_b   1.000
_cell.length_c   1.000
_cell.angle_alpha   90.00
_cell.angle_beta   90.00
_cell.angle_gamma   90.00
#
_symmetry.space_group_name_H-M   'P 1'
#
loop_
_entity.id
_entity.type
_entity.pdbx_description
1 polymer ?
#
loop_
_entity_poly.entity_id
_entity_poly.type
_entity_poly.pdbx_seq_one_letter_code
_entity_poly.pdbx_strand_id
1 'polypeptide(L)'
;MRIGELADAAGTTTKTLRFYEDQGLLPSAERTPAGYRDYTADALTRIGFIHRGQAAGLTLAQIRQILDIRDHGQAPCGHVRDLLDTRLADIDQQIAQLNDLRNTLAGLRDHAEHVEPDTCSSVDVCRYL
;
A
#
# COMPACT_ATOMS: atom_id res chain seq x y z
N MET A 1 -13.74 -7.64 23.60
CA MET A 1 -12.76 -6.54 23.84
C MET A 1 -13.37 -5.22 23.44
N ARG A 2 -13.07 -4.15 24.19
CA ARG A 2 -13.49 -2.78 23.83
C ARG A 2 -12.65 -2.26 22.65
N ILE A 3 -13.14 -1.21 21.96
CA ILE A 3 -12.43 -0.61 20.83
C ILE A 3 -11.03 -0.09 21.20
N GLY A 4 -10.83 0.40 22.42
CA GLY A 4 -9.52 0.86 22.91
C GLY A 4 -8.56 -0.31 23.07
N GLU A 5 -8.98 -1.38 23.75
CA GLU A 5 -8.19 -2.60 23.91
C GLU A 5 -7.84 -3.23 22.55
N LEU A 6 -8.78 -3.23 21.60
CA LEU A 6 -8.54 -3.70 20.24
C LEU A 6 -7.50 -2.83 19.52
N ALA A 7 -7.58 -1.50 19.68
CA ALA A 7 -6.65 -0.58 19.06
C ALA A 7 -5.22 -0.80 19.58
N ASP A 8 -5.07 -0.91 20.90
CA ASP A 8 -3.79 -1.15 21.54
C ASP A 8 -3.21 -2.52 21.13
N ALA A 9 -4.02 -3.58 21.17
CA ALA A 9 -3.60 -4.92 20.78
C ALA A 9 -3.27 -5.05 19.28
N ALA A 10 -3.94 -4.28 18.43
CA ALA A 10 -3.66 -4.24 17.00
C ALA A 10 -2.55 -3.25 16.61
N GLY A 11 -2.01 -2.47 17.56
CA GLY A 11 -1.01 -1.44 17.28
C GLY A 11 -1.54 -0.32 16.37
N THR A 12 -2.83 0.02 16.49
CA THR A 12 -3.49 1.03 15.67
C THR A 12 -4.29 2.01 16.53
N THR A 13 -4.99 2.96 15.90
CA THR A 13 -5.83 3.92 16.62
C THR A 13 -7.30 3.53 16.56
N THR A 14 -8.08 3.92 17.56
CA THR A 14 -9.55 3.77 17.53
C THR A 14 -10.19 4.48 16.34
N LYS A 15 -9.58 5.57 15.85
CA LYS A 15 -10.00 6.28 14.63
C LYS A 15 -9.81 5.39 13.40
N THR A 16 -8.67 4.70 13.28
CA THR A 16 -8.40 3.76 12.20
C THR A 16 -9.39 2.59 12.23
N LEU A 17 -9.69 2.05 13.41
CA LEU A 17 -10.68 0.98 13.55
C LEU A 17 -12.07 1.39 13.09
N ARG A 18 -12.53 2.59 13.48
CA ARG A 18 -13.81 3.14 13.00
C ARG A 18 -13.81 3.34 11.48
N PHE A 19 -12.70 3.84 10.95
CA PHE A 19 -12.55 3.96 9.50
C PHE A 19 -12.63 2.59 8.79
N TYR A 20 -12.04 1.54 9.37
CA TYR A 20 -12.19 0.18 8.82
C TYR A 20 -13.62 -0.35 8.93
N GLU A 21 -14.37 -0.05 10.00
CA GLU A 21 -15.81 -0.35 10.07
C GLU A 21 -16.57 0.39 8.95
N ASP A 22 -16.35 1.71 8.80
CA ASP A 22 -17.04 2.55 7.81
C ASP A 22 -16.74 2.12 6.36
N GLN A 23 -15.54 1.60 6.10
CA GLN A 23 -15.13 1.07 4.79
C GLN A 23 -15.53 -0.39 4.58
N GLY A 24 -16.23 -1.04 5.53
CA GLY A 24 -16.63 -2.44 5.45
C GLY A 24 -15.47 -3.44 5.57
N LEU A 25 -14.29 -2.98 5.98
CA LEU A 25 -13.11 -3.81 6.21
C LEU A 25 -13.16 -4.55 7.54
N LEU A 26 -13.95 -4.06 8.49
CA LEU A 26 -14.20 -4.70 9.78
C LEU A 26 -15.72 -4.86 9.93
N PRO A 27 -16.23 -6.03 10.34
CA PRO A 27 -17.65 -6.14 10.68
C PRO A 27 -17.99 -5.16 11.82
N SER A 28 -19.17 -4.55 11.74
CA SER A 28 -19.68 -3.69 12.81
C SER A 28 -19.80 -4.50 14.09
N ALA A 29 -19.14 -4.06 15.15
CA ALA A 29 -19.23 -4.75 16.43
C ALA A 29 -20.65 -4.71 17.00
N GLU A 30 -21.11 -5.84 17.53
CA GLU A 30 -22.36 -5.89 18.28
C GLU A 30 -22.27 -4.96 19.49
N ARG A 31 -23.40 -4.31 19.80
CA ARG A 31 -23.52 -3.52 21.00
C ARG A 31 -23.93 -4.43 22.14
N THR A 32 -23.13 -4.44 23.20
CA THR A 32 -23.50 -5.02 24.49
C THR A 32 -24.77 -4.36 25.03
N PRO A 33 -25.50 -5.02 25.95
CA PRO A 33 -26.66 -4.41 26.64
C PRO A 33 -26.35 -3.08 27.33
N ALA A 34 -25.09 -2.86 27.70
CA ALA A 34 -24.59 -1.61 28.30
C ALA A 34 -24.22 -0.53 27.25
N GLY A 35 -24.43 -0.77 25.96
CA GLY A 35 -24.21 0.19 24.86
C GLY A 35 -22.78 0.22 24.29
N TYR A 36 -21.86 -0.57 24.82
CA TYR A 36 -20.48 -0.65 24.31
C TYR A 36 -20.37 -1.61 23.13
N ARG A 37 -19.52 -1.29 22.15
CA ARG A 37 -19.11 -2.22 21.09
C ARG A 37 -18.20 -3.31 21.66
N ASP A 38 -18.48 -4.57 21.35
CA ASP A 38 -17.65 -5.71 21.73
C ASP A 38 -17.03 -6.38 20.51
N TYR A 39 -15.70 -6.46 20.49
CA TYR A 39 -14.94 -7.08 19.42
C TYR A 39 -14.37 -8.44 19.86
N THR A 40 -14.44 -9.40 18.96
CA THR A 40 -13.91 -10.76 19.15
C THR A 40 -12.43 -10.85 18.77
N ALA A 41 -11.78 -11.97 19.09
CA ALA A 41 -10.41 -12.25 18.67
C ALA A 41 -10.26 -12.30 17.13
N ASP A 42 -11.33 -12.61 16.40
CA ASP A 42 -11.32 -12.60 14.93
C ASP A 42 -11.03 -11.20 14.36
N ALA A 43 -11.50 -10.15 15.06
CA ALA A 43 -11.21 -8.77 14.68
C ALA A 43 -9.70 -8.49 14.66
N LEU A 44 -8.94 -9.01 15.64
CA LEU A 44 -7.48 -8.88 15.67
C LEU A 44 -6.82 -9.59 14.48
N THR A 45 -7.23 -10.84 14.20
CA THR A 45 -6.70 -11.60 13.07
C THR A 45 -6.99 -10.89 11.74
N ARG A 46 -8.19 -10.32 11.61
CA ARG A 46 -8.61 -9.54 10.44
C ARG A 46 -7.80 -8.25 10.29
N ILE A 47 -7.56 -7.50 11.36
CA ILE A 47 -6.72 -6.29 11.31
C ILE A 47 -5.28 -6.64 10.96
N GLY A 48 -4.73 -7.72 11.52
CA GLY A 48 -3.41 -8.22 11.15
C GLY A 48 -3.32 -8.58 9.66
N PHE A 49 -4.38 -9.14 9.07
CA PHE A 49 -4.46 -9.38 7.64
C PHE A 49 -4.46 -8.07 6.82
N ILE A 50 -5.25 -7.08 7.23
CA ILE A 50 -5.29 -5.76 6.58
C ILE A 50 -3.89 -5.12 6.58
N HIS A 51 -3.18 -5.14 7.71
CA HIS A 51 -1.83 -4.57 7.80
C HIS A 51 -0.83 -5.29 6.89
N ARG A 52 -0.88 -6.63 6.80
CA ARG A 52 -0.02 -7.38 5.88
C ARG A 52 -0.32 -7.06 4.41
N GLY A 53 -1.60 -6.94 4.06
CA GLY A 53 -2.03 -6.56 2.72
C GLY A 53 -1.53 -5.15 2.33
N GLN A 54 -1.67 -4.19 3.23
CA GLN A 54 -1.15 -2.83 3.02
C GLN A 54 0.37 -2.81 2.87
N ALA A 55 1.09 -3.58 3.69
CA ALA A 55 2.55 -3.71 3.59
C ALA A 55 2.99 -4.34 2.27
N ALA A 56 2.18 -5.24 1.68
CA ALA A 56 2.39 -5.79 0.35
C ALA A 56 2.02 -4.82 -0.80
N GLY A 57 1.57 -3.60 -0.48
CA GLY A 57 1.19 -2.60 -1.47
C GLY A 57 -0.22 -2.78 -2.05
N LEU A 58 -1.07 -3.61 -1.43
CA LEU A 58 -2.46 -3.72 -1.81
C LEU A 58 -3.26 -2.52 -1.30
N THR A 59 -4.18 -2.05 -2.12
CA THR A 59 -5.14 -1.01 -1.73
C THR A 59 -6.17 -1.57 -0.77
N LEU A 60 -6.78 -0.69 0.04
CA LEU A 60 -7.89 -1.08 0.92
C LEU A 60 -9.07 -1.68 0.16
N ALA A 61 -9.32 -1.23 -1.08
CA ALA A 61 -10.37 -1.80 -1.93
C ALA A 61 -10.10 -3.26 -2.30
N GLN A 62 -8.85 -3.60 -2.67
CA GLN A 62 -8.44 -4.98 -2.96
C GLN A 62 -8.49 -5.86 -1.70
N ILE A 63 -8.04 -5.33 -0.56
CA ILE A 63 -8.12 -6.03 0.72
C ILE A 63 -9.58 -6.33 1.08
N ARG A 64 -10.49 -5.38 0.86
CA ARG A 64 -11.93 -5.59 1.06
C ARG A 64 -12.47 -6.71 0.18
N GLN A 65 -12.10 -6.76 -1.10
CA GLN A 65 -12.52 -7.85 -2.00
C GLN A 65 -12.07 -9.22 -1.49
N ILE A 66 -10.83 -9.33 -1.01
CA ILE A 66 -10.31 -10.58 -0.42
C ILE A 66 -11.12 -10.98 0.82
N LEU A 67 -11.40 -10.01 1.68
CA LEU A 67 -12.18 -10.24 2.89
C LEU A 67 -13.63 -10.62 2.57
N ASP A 68 -14.26 -9.99 1.59
CA ASP A 68 -15.61 -10.31 1.14
C ASP A 68 -15.69 -11.77 0.65
N ILE A 69 -14.73 -12.23 -0.18
CA ILE A 69 -14.68 -13.64 -0.63
C ILE A 69 -14.58 -14.61 0.55
N ARG A 70 -13.71 -14.30 1.51
CA ARG A 70 -13.53 -15.10 2.72
C ARG A 70 -14.79 -15.15 3.57
N ASP A 71 -15.48 -14.02 3.73
CA ASP A 71 -16.68 -13.90 4.53
C ASP A 71 -17.87 -14.66 3.91
N HIS A 72 -17.85 -14.90 2.59
CA HIS A 72 -18.77 -15.81 1.89
C HIS A 72 -18.37 -17.31 1.97
N GLY A 73 -17.37 -17.64 2.79
CA GLY A 73 -16.92 -19.03 3.02
C GLY A 73 -16.05 -19.61 1.90
N GLN A 74 -15.60 -18.78 0.96
CA GLN A 74 -14.73 -19.21 -0.13
C GLN A 74 -13.25 -18.97 0.21
N ALA A 75 -12.36 -19.81 -0.30
CA ALA A 75 -10.92 -19.60 -0.14
C ALA A 75 -10.44 -18.50 -1.11
N PRO A 76 -9.96 -17.34 -0.63
CA PRO A 76 -9.56 -16.24 -1.50
C PRO A 76 -8.16 -16.43 -2.10
N CYS A 77 -7.49 -17.58 -1.88
CA CYS A 77 -6.08 -17.77 -2.21
C CYS A 77 -5.74 -17.52 -3.68
N GLY A 78 -6.60 -17.95 -4.61
CA GLY A 78 -6.44 -17.67 -6.04
C GLY A 78 -6.49 -16.17 -6.33
N HIS A 79 -7.51 -15.48 -5.82
CA HIS A 79 -7.67 -14.04 -6.00
C HIS A 79 -6.51 -13.24 -5.37
N VAL A 80 -6.05 -13.63 -4.18
CA VAL A 80 -4.88 -13.04 -3.53
C VAL A 80 -3.64 -13.17 -4.41
N ARG A 81 -3.40 -14.37 -4.96
CA ARG A 81 -2.25 -14.61 -5.84
C ARG A 81 -2.32 -13.72 -7.09
N ASP A 82 -3.47 -13.66 -7.75
CA ASP A 82 -3.62 -12.88 -8.98
C ASP A 82 -3.43 -11.37 -8.72
N LEU A 83 -3.86 -10.86 -7.55
CA LEU A 83 -3.61 -9.48 -7.12
C LEU A 83 -2.11 -9.22 -6.86
N LEU A 84 -1.41 -10.17 -6.24
CA LEU A 84 0.03 -10.07 -6.00
C LEU A 84 0.81 -10.13 -7.32
N ASP A 85 0.44 -11.01 -8.25
CA ASP A 85 1.07 -11.11 -9.57
C ASP A 85 0.91 -9.80 -10.35
N THR A 86 -0.29 -9.20 -10.30
CA THR A 86 -0.54 -7.86 -10.90
C THR A 86 0.36 -6.81 -10.26
N ARG A 87 0.47 -6.81 -8.93
CA ARG A 87 1.28 -5.82 -8.22
C ARG A 87 2.78 -5.97 -8.50
N LEU A 88 3.26 -7.21 -8.63
CA LEU A 88 4.63 -7.50 -9.02
C LEU A 88 4.92 -6.96 -10.42
N ALA A 89 4.03 -7.21 -11.38
CA ALA A 89 4.17 -6.70 -12.74
C ALA A 89 4.23 -5.15 -12.78
N ASP A 90 3.38 -4.47 -12.01
CA ASP A 90 3.41 -3.00 -11.89
C ASP A 90 4.75 -2.50 -11.33
N ILE A 91 5.27 -3.17 -10.29
CA ILE A 91 6.55 -2.81 -9.67
C ILE A 91 7.70 -3.02 -10.65
N ASP A 92 7.72 -4.14 -11.38
CA ASP A 92 8.75 -4.44 -12.38
C ASP A 92 8.74 -3.39 -13.50
N GLN A 93 7.56 -2.94 -13.94
CA GLN A 93 7.43 -1.86 -14.90
C GLN A 93 7.98 -0.53 -14.36
N GLN A 94 7.68 -0.18 -13.10
CA GLN A 94 8.21 1.03 -12.46
C GLN A 94 9.74 0.97 -12.33
N ILE A 95 10.30 -0.19 -11.98
CA ILE A 95 11.74 -0.41 -11.90
C ILE A 95 12.38 -0.19 -13.27
N ALA A 96 11.79 -0.75 -14.34
CA ALA A 96 12.30 -0.55 -15.70
C ALA A 96 12.33 0.94 -16.08
N GLN A 97 11.23 1.67 -15.86
CA GLN A 97 11.15 3.10 -16.15
C GLN A 97 12.17 3.93 -15.34
N LEU A 98 12.35 3.61 -14.06
CA LEU A 98 13.32 4.28 -13.20
C LEU A 98 14.76 4.00 -13.63
N ASN A 99 15.05 2.78 -14.10
CA ASN A 99 16.36 2.43 -14.65
C ASN A 99 16.65 3.21 -15.95
N ASP A 100 15.67 3.33 -16.85
CA ASP A 100 15.82 4.10 -18.09
C ASP A 100 16.08 5.59 -17.81
N LEU A 101 15.32 6.17 -16.87
CA LEU A 101 15.54 7.54 -16.43
C LEU A 101 16.93 7.71 -15.81
N ARG A 102 17.36 6.78 -14.94
CA ARG A 102 18.69 6.80 -14.34
C ARG A 102 19.78 6.79 -15.40
N ASN A 103 19.66 5.93 -16.41
CA ASN A 103 20.63 5.81 -17.50
C ASN A 103 20.68 7.09 -18.34
N THR A 104 19.53 7.69 -18.61
CA THR A 104 19.43 8.97 -19.30
C THR A 104 20.17 10.06 -18.52
N LEU A 105 19.88 10.20 -17.22
CA LEU A 105 20.54 11.19 -16.36
C LEU A 105 22.04 10.95 -16.23
N ALA A 106 22.48 9.70 -16.13
CA ALA A 106 23.90 9.35 -16.12
C ALA A 106 24.58 9.76 -17.42
N GLY A 107 23.95 9.48 -18.58
CA GLY A 107 24.45 9.91 -19.88
C GLY A 107 24.57 11.43 -19.99
N LEU A 108 23.54 12.18 -19.57
CA LEU A 108 23.57 13.64 -19.59
C LEU A 108 24.69 14.20 -18.69
N ARG A 109 24.88 13.61 -17.50
CA ARG A 109 25.98 13.99 -16.59
C ARG A 109 27.35 13.72 -17.21
N ASP A 110 27.56 12.54 -17.78
CA ASP A 110 28.85 12.17 -18.38
C ASP A 110 29.19 13.13 -19.54
N HIS A 111 28.21 13.52 -20.35
CA HIS A 111 28.41 14.54 -21.39
C HIS A 111 28.80 15.90 -20.79
N ALA A 112 28.18 16.30 -19.68
CA ALA A 112 28.50 17.56 -19.01
C ALA A 112 29.90 17.58 -18.37
N GLU A 113 30.42 16.45 -17.89
CA GLU A 113 31.76 16.37 -17.27
C GLU A 113 32.92 16.54 -18.28
N HIS A 114 32.68 16.31 -19.58
CA HIS A 114 33.70 16.42 -20.63
C HIS A 114 33.74 17.80 -21.31
N VAL A 115 32.99 18.78 -20.80
CA VAL A 115 32.96 20.14 -21.34
C VAL A 115 33.98 21.01 -20.62
N GLU A 116 34.89 21.64 -21.36
CA GLU A 116 35.80 22.64 -20.81
C GLU A 116 34.98 23.86 -20.31
N PRO A 117 35.11 24.26 -19.03
CA PRO A 117 34.28 25.30 -18.40
C PRO A 117 34.26 26.63 -19.16
N ASP A 118 35.34 26.95 -19.89
CA ASP A 118 35.51 28.21 -20.61
C ASP A 118 34.78 28.27 -21.96
N THR A 119 34.16 27.16 -22.41
CA THR A 119 33.40 27.10 -23.67
C THR A 119 31.88 27.09 -23.49
N CYS A 120 31.40 27.13 -22.25
CA CYS A 120 29.97 27.03 -21.95
C CYS A 120 29.29 28.41 -22.09
N SER A 121 28.69 28.69 -23.24
CA SER A 121 27.86 29.91 -23.43
C SER A 121 26.43 29.69 -22.93
N SER A 122 25.67 30.77 -22.67
CA SER A 122 24.26 30.69 -22.28
C SER A 122 23.35 30.00 -23.32
N VAL A 123 23.84 29.84 -24.55
CA VAL A 123 23.16 29.11 -25.64
C VAL A 123 23.42 27.60 -25.55
N ASP A 124 24.57 27.19 -24.99
CA ASP A 124 24.97 25.78 -24.89
C ASP A 124 24.39 25.07 -23.65
N VAL A 125 23.87 25.81 -22.68
CA VAL A 125 23.12 25.26 -21.52
C VAL A 125 21.93 24.40 -21.98
N CYS A 126 21.32 24.74 -23.13
CA CYS A 126 20.21 23.97 -23.73
C CYS A 126 20.65 22.77 -24.59
N ARG A 127 21.95 22.52 -24.76
CA ARG A 127 22.45 21.38 -25.56
C ARG A 127 22.56 20.08 -24.74
N TYR A 128 22.46 20.19 -23.42
CA TYR A 128 22.75 19.12 -22.46
C TYR A 128 21.54 18.76 -21.56
N LEU A 129 20.34 19.26 -21.91
CA LEU A 129 19.03 18.83 -21.42
C LEU A 129 18.18 18.39 -22.62
#